data_AF-A0A349JYU6-F1
#
_entry.id   AF-A0A349JYU6-F1
#
_cell.length_a   1.000
_cell.length_b   1.000
_cell.length_c   1.000
_cell.angle_alpha   90.00
_cell.angle_beta   90.00
_cell.angle_gamma   90.00
#
_symmetry.space_group_name_H-M   'P 1'
#
loop_
_entity.id
_entity.type
_entity.pdbx_description
1 polymer ?
#
loop_
_entity_poly.entity_id
_entity_poly.type
_entity_poly.pdbx_seq_one_letter_code
_entity_poly.pdbx_strand_id
1 'polypeptide(L)'
;RMLMLKGLHNRIRGDGDQHQRGISCLLTGVELLPGNIQGGSHNPAGWADGISIDQEIRNFLQDNPATRTRFGSLEFGVAVPDRADNWTRMVYTGTNKPVAPIDDPYQMLNKLYGQRKDQATLAGLLDDVREDLRKVSSRISAEDRQRLRDHLELVRSMESELTRSGETDELVHPEPELDPNIELV
;
A
#
# COMPACT_ATOMS: atom_id res chain seq x y z
N ARG A 1 -20.28 -7.45 25.67
CA ARG A 1 -21.25 -8.28 24.92
C ARG A 1 -20.61 -8.69 23.60
N MET A 2 -20.56 -9.98 23.26
CA MET A 2 -20.00 -10.47 21.99
C MET A 2 -21.10 -10.46 20.92
N LEU A 3 -20.84 -9.86 19.76
CA LEU A 3 -21.72 -9.91 18.59
C LEU A 3 -21.25 -11.05 17.68
N MET A 4 -22.09 -12.08 17.50
CA MET A 4 -21.86 -13.13 16.50
C MET A 4 -22.58 -12.74 15.20
N LEU A 5 -21.82 -12.40 14.16
CA LEU A 5 -22.34 -12.10 12.83
C LEU A 5 -22.62 -13.40 12.06
N LYS A 6 -23.90 -13.68 11.79
CA LYS A 6 -24.35 -14.78 10.92
C LYS A 6 -24.61 -14.25 9.52
N GLY A 7 -24.08 -14.92 8.50
CA GLY A 7 -24.31 -14.59 7.08
C GLY A 7 -23.10 -14.01 6.34
N LEU A 8 -21.98 -13.80 7.02
CA LEU A 8 -20.71 -13.44 6.39
C LEU A 8 -20.03 -14.72 5.89
N HIS A 9 -19.98 -14.91 4.57
CA HIS A 9 -19.36 -16.07 3.93
C HIS A 9 -18.45 -15.61 2.80
N ASN A 10 -17.16 -15.99 2.84
CA ASN A 10 -16.31 -15.87 1.66
C ASN A 10 -16.72 -16.94 0.64
N ARG A 11 -17.38 -16.52 -0.44
CA ARG A 11 -17.82 -17.40 -1.54
C ARG A 11 -16.89 -17.36 -2.75
N ILE A 12 -15.82 -16.57 -2.70
CA ILE A 12 -14.88 -16.35 -3.78
C ILE A 12 -14.15 -17.67 -4.06
N ARG A 13 -14.06 -18.01 -5.36
CA ARG A 13 -13.41 -19.22 -5.87
C ARG A 13 -12.17 -18.83 -6.69
N GLY A 14 -11.57 -19.78 -7.40
CA GLY A 14 -10.35 -19.55 -8.17
C GLY A 14 -9.10 -20.10 -7.48
N ASP A 15 -7.94 -19.59 -7.88
CA ASP A 15 -6.64 -20.06 -7.41
C ASP A 15 -6.40 -19.71 -5.93
N GLY A 16 -5.35 -20.33 -5.37
CA GLY A 16 -4.98 -20.22 -3.96
C GLY A 16 -5.82 -21.09 -3.04
N ASP A 17 -5.42 -21.22 -1.78
CA ASP A 17 -6.26 -21.84 -0.76
C ASP A 17 -7.24 -20.84 -0.12
N GLN A 18 -8.04 -21.32 0.84
CA GLN A 18 -9.02 -20.49 1.53
C GLN A 18 -8.39 -19.41 2.44
N HIS A 19 -7.18 -19.61 2.95
CA HIS A 19 -6.47 -18.61 3.75
C HIS A 19 -5.92 -17.50 2.86
N GLN A 20 -5.31 -17.83 1.72
CA GLN A 20 -4.86 -16.84 0.73
C GLN A 20 -6.01 -15.95 0.27
N ARG A 21 -7.14 -16.56 -0.10
CA ARG A 21 -8.36 -15.82 -0.42
C ARG A 21 -8.97 -15.11 0.78
N GLY A 22 -8.80 -15.66 1.97
CA GLY A 22 -9.30 -15.08 3.21
C GLY A 22 -8.73 -13.69 3.45
N ILE A 23 -7.42 -13.52 3.32
CA ILE A 23 -6.76 -12.23 3.54
C ILE A 23 -6.76 -11.32 2.31
N SER A 24 -6.39 -11.84 1.14
CA SER A 24 -6.25 -11.00 -0.06
C SER A 24 -7.59 -10.58 -0.66
N CYS A 25 -8.64 -11.38 -0.48
CA CYS A 25 -9.97 -11.05 -0.97
C CYS A 25 -10.84 -10.36 0.08
N LEU A 26 -10.35 -10.16 1.31
CA LEU A 26 -11.16 -9.63 2.42
C LEU A 26 -11.75 -8.26 2.09
N LEU A 27 -10.89 -7.37 1.61
CA LEU A 27 -11.25 -5.97 1.33
C LEU A 27 -11.54 -5.74 -0.15
N THR A 28 -11.08 -6.63 -1.04
CA THR A 28 -11.29 -6.49 -2.49
C THR A 28 -12.55 -7.17 -2.97
N GLY A 29 -12.96 -8.28 -2.34
CA GLY A 29 -14.14 -9.04 -2.77
C GLY A 29 -14.00 -9.73 -4.14
N VAL A 30 -12.78 -9.82 -4.68
CA VAL A 30 -12.49 -10.38 -6.02
C VAL A 30 -11.54 -11.57 -5.95
N GLU A 31 -11.49 -12.36 -7.02
CA GLU A 31 -10.58 -13.49 -7.15
C GLU A 31 -9.09 -13.10 -7.12
N LEU A 32 -8.26 -14.09 -6.79
CA LEU A 32 -6.82 -14.00 -6.98
C LEU A 32 -6.47 -14.27 -8.43
N LEU A 33 -5.51 -13.52 -8.96
CA LEU A 33 -4.88 -13.81 -10.23
C LEU A 33 -4.14 -15.16 -10.16
N PRO A 34 -3.93 -15.86 -11.29
CA PRO A 34 -2.95 -16.93 -11.36
C PRO A 34 -1.57 -16.42 -10.94
N GLY A 35 -0.80 -17.27 -10.28
CA GLY A 35 0.55 -16.89 -9.86
C GLY A 35 1.38 -18.07 -9.42
N ASN A 36 2.41 -17.81 -8.63
CA ASN A 36 3.40 -18.80 -8.19
C ASN A 36 3.47 -18.93 -6.67
N ILE A 37 2.58 -18.27 -5.92
CA ILE A 37 2.57 -18.30 -4.46
C ILE A 37 1.74 -19.50 -4.01
N GLN A 38 2.42 -20.55 -3.55
CA GLN A 38 1.79 -21.78 -3.09
C GLN A 38 1.15 -21.58 -1.72
N GLY A 39 -0.10 -22.03 -1.57
CA GLY A 39 -0.75 -22.15 -0.27
C GLY A 39 -0.63 -23.54 0.35
N GLY A 40 -1.32 -23.78 1.47
CA GLY A 40 -1.45 -25.08 2.12
C GLY A 40 -2.28 -26.10 1.34
N SER A 41 -2.99 -25.69 0.28
CA SER A 41 -3.68 -26.55 -0.69
C SER A 41 -3.94 -25.78 -2.00
N HIS A 42 -4.61 -26.41 -2.98
CA HIS A 42 -5.00 -25.79 -4.27
C HIS A 42 -3.82 -25.33 -5.16
N ASN A 43 -4.18 -24.77 -6.33
CA ASN A 43 -3.24 -24.16 -7.26
C ASN A 43 -2.54 -22.96 -6.61
N PRO A 44 -1.27 -22.69 -6.96
CA PRO A 44 -0.62 -21.43 -6.63
C PRO A 44 -1.43 -20.23 -7.12
N ALA A 45 -1.37 -19.14 -6.37
CA ALA A 45 -2.05 -17.90 -6.71
C ALA A 45 -1.07 -16.73 -6.81
N GLY A 46 -1.54 -15.64 -7.40
CA GLY A 46 -0.93 -14.33 -7.38
C GLY A 46 -1.68 -13.40 -6.42
N TRP A 47 -1.66 -12.13 -6.77
CA TRP A 47 -2.29 -11.03 -6.05
C TRP A 47 -3.78 -10.90 -6.41
N ALA A 48 -4.53 -10.12 -5.63
CA ALA A 48 -5.93 -9.85 -5.94
C ALA A 48 -6.11 -9.08 -7.27
N ASP A 49 -7.19 -9.38 -7.99
CA ASP A 49 -7.54 -8.75 -9.26
C ASP A 49 -8.41 -7.49 -9.11
N GLY A 50 -8.14 -6.65 -8.09
CA GLY A 50 -8.95 -5.46 -7.91
C GLY A 50 -8.54 -4.54 -6.77
N ILE A 51 -9.15 -3.37 -6.76
CA ILE A 51 -9.02 -2.37 -5.70
C ILE A 51 -9.71 -2.87 -4.42
N SER A 52 -9.15 -2.54 -3.27
CA SER A 52 -9.77 -2.81 -1.99
C SER A 52 -10.73 -1.69 -1.58
N ILE A 53 -11.78 -2.02 -0.84
CA ILE A 53 -12.83 -1.07 -0.45
C ILE A 53 -12.29 0.12 0.36
N ASP A 54 -11.24 -0.08 1.16
CA ASP A 54 -10.56 1.00 1.88
C ASP A 54 -9.88 1.99 0.91
N GLN A 55 -9.31 1.51 -0.19
CA GLN A 55 -8.71 2.37 -1.21
C GLN A 55 -9.76 3.05 -2.09
N GLU A 56 -10.90 2.39 -2.35
CA GLU A 56 -12.04 3.02 -3.01
C GLU A 56 -12.60 4.18 -2.14
N ILE A 57 -12.76 3.94 -0.83
CA ILE A 57 -13.17 4.97 0.14
C ILE A 57 -12.14 6.10 0.20
N ARG A 58 -10.83 5.78 0.23
CA ARG A 58 -9.75 6.76 0.16
C ARG A 58 -9.94 7.66 -1.06
N ASN A 59 -10.05 7.08 -2.25
CA ASN A 59 -10.18 7.84 -3.50
C ASN A 59 -11.40 8.77 -3.45
N PHE A 60 -12.57 8.24 -3.07
CA PHE A 60 -13.80 9.01 -2.94
C PHE A 60 -13.68 10.19 -1.96
N LEU A 61 -13.08 9.98 -0.79
CA LEU A 61 -12.92 11.03 0.22
C LEU A 61 -11.83 12.05 -0.13
N GLN A 62 -10.80 11.63 -0.87
CA GLN A 62 -9.71 12.49 -1.30
C GLN A 62 -10.07 13.39 -2.49
N ASP A 63 -11.02 12.96 -3.32
CA ASP A 63 -11.53 13.75 -4.45
C ASP A 63 -12.34 14.98 -4.00
N ASN A 64 -12.88 14.97 -2.78
CA ASN A 64 -13.61 16.10 -2.22
C ASN A 64 -12.72 16.93 -1.28
N PRO A 65 -12.44 18.21 -1.61
CA PRO A 65 -11.61 19.09 -0.78
C PRO A 65 -12.08 19.22 0.68
N ALA A 66 -13.39 19.08 0.96
CA ALA A 66 -13.95 19.20 2.30
C ALA A 66 -13.68 17.98 3.19
N THR A 67 -13.42 16.81 2.62
CA THR A 67 -13.14 15.56 3.36
C THR A 67 -11.69 15.10 3.22
N ARG A 68 -10.90 15.81 2.42
CA ARG A 68 -9.53 15.46 2.12
C ARG A 68 -8.64 15.59 3.35
N THR A 69 -7.97 14.50 3.70
CA THR A 69 -6.94 14.43 4.76
C THR A 69 -5.53 14.40 4.14
N ARG A 70 -4.50 14.56 4.98
CA ARG A 70 -3.09 14.58 4.56
C ARG A 70 -2.63 13.33 3.79
N PHE A 71 -3.11 12.14 4.16
CA PHE A 71 -2.64 10.85 3.60
C PHE A 71 -3.74 10.01 2.94
N GLY A 72 -5.02 10.27 3.24
CA GLY A 72 -6.16 9.49 2.71
C GLY A 72 -6.34 8.10 3.31
N SER A 73 -5.26 7.36 3.53
CA SER A 73 -5.22 6.08 4.24
C SER A 73 -3.91 5.92 5.02
N LEU A 74 -3.90 5.02 6.00
CA LEU A 74 -2.72 4.65 6.77
C LEU A 74 -2.70 3.13 6.97
N GLU A 75 -1.78 2.46 6.31
CA GLU A 75 -1.64 1.01 6.35
C GLU A 75 -0.71 0.61 7.50
N PHE A 76 -1.30 0.31 8.66
CA PHE A 76 -0.57 -0.20 9.81
C PHE A 76 -0.40 -1.71 9.74
N GLY A 77 0.75 -2.20 10.18
CA GLY A 77 1.07 -3.60 10.35
C GLY A 77 1.51 -3.93 11.78
N VAL A 78 1.49 -5.21 12.12
CA VAL A 78 2.11 -5.75 13.33
C VAL A 78 2.78 -7.06 12.94
N ALA A 79 4.06 -7.21 13.28
CA ALA A 79 4.86 -8.39 12.95
C ALA A 79 4.73 -8.77 11.45
N VAL A 80 4.95 -7.80 10.56
CA VAL A 80 4.81 -8.04 9.12
C VAL A 80 6.07 -8.76 8.67
N PRO A 81 5.97 -10.02 8.20
CA PRO A 81 7.17 -10.73 7.79
C PRO A 81 7.81 -10.03 6.59
N ASP A 82 9.14 -10.15 6.48
CA ASP A 82 9.93 -9.70 5.34
C ASP A 82 9.70 -10.63 4.12
N ARG A 83 8.43 -10.73 3.72
CA ARG A 83 7.94 -11.51 2.60
C ARG A 83 6.70 -10.82 2.03
N ALA A 84 6.81 -10.38 0.79
CA ALA A 84 5.69 -9.83 0.04
C ALA A 84 4.97 -10.94 -0.74
N ASP A 85 3.85 -11.40 -0.21
CA ASP A 85 2.98 -12.35 -0.91
C ASP A 85 1.49 -12.11 -0.56
N ASN A 86 0.61 -12.88 -1.19
CA ASN A 86 -0.83 -12.80 -0.99
C ASN A 86 -1.31 -13.32 0.39
N TRP A 87 -0.40 -13.73 1.27
CA TRP A 87 -0.69 -14.02 2.68
C TRP A 87 -0.48 -12.81 3.57
N THR A 88 0.30 -11.81 3.12
CA THR A 88 0.77 -10.74 3.99
C THR A 88 0.17 -9.38 3.64
N ARG A 89 -0.65 -9.29 2.56
CA ARG A 89 -1.23 -8.05 2.02
C ARG A 89 -2.74 -8.19 1.93
N MET A 90 -3.46 -7.23 2.51
CA MET A 90 -4.93 -7.14 2.46
C MET A 90 -5.44 -5.92 1.69
N VAL A 91 -4.58 -4.93 1.48
CA VAL A 91 -4.90 -3.64 0.85
C VAL A 91 -4.37 -3.62 -0.58
N TYR A 92 -5.18 -3.13 -1.52
CA TYR A 92 -4.87 -3.10 -2.94
C TYR A 92 -5.35 -1.79 -3.58
N THR A 93 -4.46 -1.08 -4.27
CA THR A 93 -4.84 0.13 -5.05
C THR A 93 -5.40 -0.21 -6.43
N GLY A 94 -5.45 -1.50 -6.78
CA GLY A 94 -5.97 -2.02 -8.04
C GLY A 94 -5.52 -3.46 -8.28
N THR A 95 -5.86 -4.00 -9.44
CA THR A 95 -5.41 -5.32 -9.91
C THR A 95 -3.89 -5.44 -9.78
N ASN A 96 -3.43 -6.48 -9.09
CA ASN A 96 -2.02 -6.79 -8.95
C ASN A 96 -1.17 -5.66 -8.31
N LYS A 97 -1.81 -4.76 -7.55
CA LYS A 97 -1.16 -3.60 -6.90
C LYS A 97 -1.35 -3.65 -5.38
N PRO A 98 -0.70 -4.59 -4.67
CA PRO A 98 -0.79 -4.67 -3.21
C PRO A 98 -0.10 -3.46 -2.56
N VAL A 99 -0.62 -3.01 -1.41
CA VAL A 99 0.02 -2.01 -0.55
C VAL A 99 0.64 -2.71 0.65
N ALA A 100 1.93 -2.44 0.89
CA ALA A 100 2.62 -2.97 2.05
C ALA A 100 2.25 -2.15 3.31
N PRO A 101 1.85 -2.79 4.41
CA PRO A 101 1.69 -2.11 5.68
C PRO A 101 3.04 -1.69 6.27
N ILE A 102 3.03 -0.63 7.08
CA ILE A 102 4.15 -0.18 7.91
C ILE A 102 3.95 -0.77 9.30
N ASP A 103 4.84 -1.65 9.71
CA ASP A 103 4.82 -2.30 11.04
C ASP A 103 5.78 -1.68 12.04
N ASP A 104 6.79 -0.95 11.57
CA ASP A 104 7.64 -0.14 12.42
C ASP A 104 6.89 1.15 12.87
N PRO A 105 6.56 1.28 14.17
CA PRO A 105 5.84 2.42 14.70
C PRO A 105 6.62 3.73 14.55
N TYR A 106 7.95 3.70 14.54
CA TYR A 106 8.77 4.90 14.31
C TYR A 106 8.74 5.33 12.86
N GLN A 107 8.71 4.39 11.91
CA GLN A 107 8.51 4.73 10.50
C GLN A 107 7.13 5.35 10.27
N MET A 108 6.08 4.80 10.90
CA MET A 108 4.76 5.40 10.82
C MET A 108 4.70 6.77 11.53
N LEU A 109 5.34 6.90 12.69
CA LEU A 109 5.42 8.19 13.38
C LEU A 109 6.15 9.22 12.53
N ASN A 110 7.28 8.87 11.93
CA ASN A 110 8.00 9.73 10.99
C ASN A 110 7.16 10.06 9.76
N LYS A 111 6.33 9.13 9.26
CA LYS A 111 5.38 9.43 8.18
C LYS A 111 4.34 10.47 8.63
N LEU A 112 3.84 10.36 9.86
CA LEU A 112 2.79 11.23 10.42
C LEU A 112 3.31 12.60 10.86
N TYR A 113 4.50 12.66 11.47
CA TYR A 113 5.02 13.85 12.17
C TYR A 113 6.36 14.35 11.62
N GLY A 114 7.08 13.52 10.85
CA GLY A 114 8.41 13.83 10.33
C GLY A 114 8.42 15.11 9.50
N GLN A 115 9.32 16.03 9.87
CA GLN A 115 9.50 17.30 9.18
C GLN A 115 10.24 17.15 7.83
N ARG A 116 9.90 18.07 6.93
CA ARG A 116 10.20 18.23 5.49
C ARG A 116 11.68 18.29 5.05
N LYS A 117 12.66 17.91 5.88
CA LYS A 117 14.08 18.26 5.64
C LYS A 117 14.72 17.64 4.38
N ASP A 118 14.17 16.57 3.82
CA ASP A 118 14.73 15.90 2.63
C ASP A 118 13.91 16.05 1.34
N GLN A 119 12.85 16.87 1.32
CA GLN A 119 11.95 16.94 0.16
C GLN A 119 12.62 17.45 -1.12
N ALA A 120 13.46 18.49 -1.02
CA ALA A 120 14.16 19.04 -2.19
C ALA A 120 15.25 18.09 -2.71
N THR A 121 15.92 17.38 -1.80
CA THR A 121 16.96 16.40 -2.14
C THR A 121 16.35 15.17 -2.83
N LEU A 122 15.23 14.66 -2.31
CA LEU A 122 14.54 13.49 -2.90
C LEU A 122 13.95 13.80 -4.28
N ALA A 123 13.32 14.97 -4.45
CA ALA A 123 12.75 15.38 -5.74
C ALA A 123 13.85 15.52 -6.82
N GLY A 124 15.01 16.09 -6.46
CA GLY A 124 16.15 16.22 -7.37
C GLY A 124 16.71 14.88 -7.83
N LEU A 125 16.88 13.92 -6.90
CA LEU A 125 17.36 12.58 -7.23
C LEU A 125 16.38 11.80 -8.12
N LEU A 126 15.08 11.97 -7.91
CA LEU A 126 14.05 11.26 -8.69
C LEU A 126 13.93 11.80 -10.11
N ASP A 127 14.15 13.09 -10.34
CA ASP A 127 14.16 13.67 -11.68
C ASP A 127 15.34 13.15 -12.53
N ASP A 128 16.53 13.02 -11.94
CA ASP A 128 17.72 12.47 -12.61
C ASP A 128 17.53 11.00 -12.96
N VAL A 129 17.07 10.19 -11.98
CA VAL A 129 16.79 8.76 -12.19
C VAL A 129 15.70 8.56 -13.24
N ARG A 130 14.70 9.46 -13.32
CA ARG A 130 13.63 9.39 -14.31
C ARG A 130 14.15 9.50 -15.74
N GLU A 131 15.15 10.35 -16.01
CA GLU A 131 15.73 10.46 -17.35
C GLU A 131 16.40 9.17 -17.78
N ASP A 132 17.16 8.55 -16.88
CA ASP A 132 17.84 7.29 -17.14
C ASP A 132 16.85 6.12 -17.28
N LEU A 133 15.80 6.09 -16.47
CA LEU A 133 14.72 5.12 -16.61
C LEU A 133 13.99 5.26 -17.95
N ARG A 134 13.83 6.48 -18.50
CA ARG A 134 13.29 6.67 -19.85
C ARG A 134 14.20 6.06 -20.92
N LYS A 135 15.52 6.26 -20.82
CA LYS A 135 16.48 5.67 -21.76
C LYS A 135 16.42 4.15 -21.71
N VAL A 136 16.38 3.56 -20.50
CA VAL A 136 16.28 2.11 -20.30
C VAL A 136 14.93 1.57 -20.79
N SER A 137 13.83 2.30 -20.58
CA SER A 137 12.49 1.87 -21.01
C SER A 137 12.42 1.54 -22.50
N SER A 138 13.20 2.21 -23.35
CA SER A 138 13.24 1.93 -24.79
C SER A 138 13.86 0.57 -25.16
N ARG A 139 14.57 -0.07 -24.22
CA ARG A 139 15.36 -1.30 -24.43
C ARG A 139 14.76 -2.53 -23.73
N ILE A 140 13.65 -2.39 -23.03
CA ILE A 140 13.01 -3.48 -22.28
C ILE A 140 11.67 -3.88 -22.92
N SER A 141 11.15 -5.04 -22.50
CA SER A 141 9.90 -5.60 -23.02
C SER A 141 8.69 -4.66 -22.79
N ALA A 142 7.59 -4.89 -23.50
CA ALA A 142 6.36 -4.11 -23.28
C ALA A 142 5.81 -4.26 -21.85
N GLU A 143 5.95 -5.45 -21.29
CA GLU A 143 5.53 -5.79 -19.93
C GLU A 143 6.39 -5.08 -18.88
N ASP A 144 7.72 -5.13 -19.02
CA ASP A 144 8.63 -4.46 -18.09
C ASP A 144 8.52 -2.93 -18.19
N ARG A 145 8.24 -2.40 -19.39
CA ARG A 145 7.90 -0.99 -19.56
C ARG A 145 6.65 -0.61 -18.78
N GLN A 146 5.64 -1.48 -18.72
CA GLN A 146 4.42 -1.21 -17.94
C GLN A 146 4.73 -1.20 -16.45
N ARG A 147 5.45 -2.21 -15.94
CA ARG A 147 5.87 -2.25 -14.52
C ARG A 147 6.68 -1.02 -14.12
N LEU A 148 7.60 -0.61 -14.99
CA LEU A 148 8.40 0.59 -14.76
C LEU A 148 7.54 1.86 -14.71
N ARG A 149 6.53 1.97 -15.58
CA ARG A 149 5.56 3.09 -15.53
C ARG A 149 4.77 3.09 -14.24
N ASP A 150 4.23 1.94 -13.83
CA ASP A 150 3.46 1.81 -12.59
C ASP A 150 4.32 2.19 -11.37
N HIS A 151 5.59 1.78 -11.34
CA HIS A 151 6.52 2.16 -10.28
C HIS A 151 6.80 3.67 -10.26
N LEU A 152 7.05 4.28 -11.42
CA LEU A 152 7.27 5.72 -11.53
C LEU A 152 6.04 6.54 -11.13
N GLU A 153 4.84 6.05 -11.43
CA GLU A 153 3.58 6.66 -11.01
C GLU A 153 3.39 6.57 -9.50
N LEU A 154 3.69 5.42 -8.90
CA LEU A 154 3.68 5.25 -7.44
C LEU A 154 4.63 6.24 -6.76
N VAL A 155 5.87 6.34 -7.25
CA VAL A 155 6.88 7.28 -6.71
C VAL A 155 6.37 8.72 -6.80
N ARG A 156 5.82 9.13 -7.95
CA ARG A 156 5.24 10.47 -8.12
C ARG A 156 4.05 10.74 -7.22
N SER A 157 3.19 9.75 -7.01
CA SER A 157 2.09 9.85 -6.06
C SER A 157 2.62 10.08 -4.65
N MET A 158 3.65 9.35 -4.24
CA MET A 158 4.31 9.53 -2.94
C MET A 158 4.95 10.91 -2.82
N GLU A 159 5.68 11.39 -3.83
CA GLU A 159 6.23 12.76 -3.84
C GLU A 159 5.12 13.81 -3.69
N SER A 160 4.06 13.68 -4.49
CA SER A 160 2.93 14.61 -4.49
C SER A 160 2.19 14.60 -3.15
N GLU A 161 2.04 13.44 -2.52
CA GLU A 161 1.55 13.31 -1.16
C GLU A 161 2.47 14.05 -0.20
N LEU A 162 3.78 13.78 -0.22
CA LEU A 162 4.76 14.40 0.68
C LEU A 162 4.82 15.93 0.56
N THR A 163 4.87 16.48 -0.66
CA THR A 163 4.89 17.93 -0.91
C THR A 163 3.64 18.58 -0.33
N ARG A 164 2.46 18.02 -0.63
CA ARG A 164 1.16 18.51 -0.15
C ARG A 164 1.02 18.38 1.36
N SER A 165 1.58 17.30 1.91
CA SER A 165 1.64 17.04 3.35
C SER A 165 2.35 18.15 4.10
N GLY A 166 3.29 18.82 3.43
CA GLY A 166 3.97 19.97 3.98
C GLY A 166 3.14 21.25 3.92
N GLU A 167 2.29 21.42 2.91
CA GLU A 167 1.51 22.66 2.74
C GLU A 167 0.40 22.81 3.78
N THR A 168 -0.01 21.72 4.42
CA THR A 168 -0.95 21.71 5.55
C THR A 168 -0.34 22.29 6.83
N ASP A 169 -1.13 23.16 7.50
CA ASP A 169 -0.87 23.95 8.72
C ASP A 169 -0.16 23.22 9.87
N GLU A 170 0.36 24.03 10.81
CA GLU A 170 0.89 23.59 12.11
C GLU A 170 0.08 22.43 12.70
N LEU A 171 0.79 21.38 13.13
CA LEU A 171 0.17 20.24 13.78
C LEU A 171 -0.67 20.74 14.97
N VAL A 172 -1.95 20.37 15.00
CA VAL A 172 -2.87 20.69 16.12
C VAL A 172 -2.39 20.06 17.44
N HIS A 173 -1.56 19.01 17.34
CA HIS A 173 -1.01 18.28 18.46
C HIS A 173 0.51 18.17 18.37
N PRO A 174 1.22 18.26 19.52
CA PRO A 174 2.66 18.08 19.53
C PRO A 174 3.04 16.66 19.11
N GLU A 175 4.25 16.51 18.56
CA GLU A 175 4.85 15.21 18.29
C GLU A 175 4.97 14.41 19.60
N PRO A 176 4.50 13.14 19.65
CA PRO A 176 4.63 12.30 20.83
C PRO A 176 6.09 12.02 21.19
N GLU A 177 6.39 11.95 22.48
CA GLU A 177 7.70 11.48 22.96
C GLU A 177 7.89 9.99 22.64
N LEU A 178 9.07 9.65 22.12
CA LEU A 178 9.44 8.28 21.79
C LEU A 178 9.79 7.49 23.06
N ASP A 179 9.13 6.35 23.29
CA ASP A 179 9.54 5.42 24.35
C ASP A 179 10.77 4.62 23.89
N PRO A 180 11.95 4.80 24.51
CA PRO A 180 13.17 4.11 24.10
C PRO A 180 13.11 2.58 24.27
N ASN A 181 12.09 2.03 24.95
CA ASN A 181 11.97 0.61 25.26
C ASN A 181 10.94 -0.15 24.39
N ILE A 182 10.48 0.43 23.27
CA ILE A 182 9.62 -0.32 22.34
C ILE A 182 10.39 -1.52 21.78
N GLU A 183 9.90 -2.72 22.10
CA GLU A 183 10.31 -3.97 21.44
C GLU A 183 9.52 -4.13 20.14
N LEU A 184 10.24 -4.19 19.01
CA LEU A 184 9.67 -4.59 17.72
C LEU A 184 9.63 -6.11 17.67
N VAL A 185 8.44 -6.68 17.40
CA VAL A 185 8.17 -8.13 17.35
C VAL A 185 8.34 -8.66 15.94
#